data_AF-A0A7K1V7D9-F1
#
_entry.id   AF-A0A7K1V7D9-F1
#
_cell.length_a   1.000
_cell.length_b   1.000
_cell.length_c   1.000
_cell.angle_alpha   90.00
_cell.angle_beta   90.00
_cell.angle_gamma   90.00
#
_symmetry.space_group_name_H-M   'P 1'
#
loop_
_entity.id
_entity.type
_entity.pdbx_description
1 polymer ?
#
loop_
_entity_poly.entity_id
_entity_poly.type
_entity_poly.pdbx_seq_one_letter_code
_entity_poly.pdbx_strand_id
1 'polypeptide(L)'
;MGLRAAVRLSSRIDPLRTREVRLRASSVLDIARAERKQADTPERCDTEHQFTRNGQNLTLRVVELEDGQGHVLIFGSERIPENCLVRIHSRCLYGDVLGSDDCDCGPELKLSMDLIQHEGRGVVIYLEQEGRGAGLVNKARAYRYSQDSGADTFESYHKLGLEPDIRRYLTAGAALKKQGLSKIRLLTNNPAKAEDLREVGLDVEMTPLWIAPRNQAVHRYLEAKRAHRDHRLPKSWNFYRWIDRSMQAVMLLAFGLCCAALALAARSAILIVWEHARPGTAIPAGVFVITAVGFAATMGLAAGKRDSLRRRLLKARVASRVARSQLR
;
A
#
# COMPACT_ATOMS: atom_id res chain seq x y z
N MET A 1 13.17 44.68 94.21
CA MET A 1 11.95 43.87 93.96
C MET A 1 11.82 43.63 92.46
N GLY A 2 11.64 42.39 92.02
CA GLY A 2 11.24 42.07 90.64
C GLY A 2 12.00 40.93 89.96
N LEU A 3 11.66 39.68 90.31
CA LEU A 3 12.10 38.43 89.66
C LEU A 3 11.69 38.38 88.17
N ARG A 4 12.55 37.82 87.30
CA ARG A 4 12.15 37.20 86.02
C ARG A 4 12.37 35.69 86.12
N ALA A 5 11.28 34.94 86.19
CA ALA A 5 11.27 33.48 86.15
C ALA A 5 11.16 32.99 84.70
N ALA A 6 12.05 32.06 84.33
CA ALA A 6 12.03 31.35 83.05
C ALA A 6 11.04 30.18 83.13
N VAL A 7 10.09 30.12 82.19
CA VAL A 7 9.19 28.97 82.03
C VAL A 7 9.74 28.07 80.91
N ARG A 8 10.29 26.92 81.28
CA ARG A 8 10.53 25.79 80.37
C ARG A 8 9.21 25.04 80.16
N LEU A 9 8.63 25.15 78.97
CA LEU A 9 7.56 24.26 78.52
C LEU A 9 8.17 22.99 77.92
N SER A 10 8.09 21.90 78.68
CA SER A 10 8.35 20.53 78.21
C SER A 10 7.11 20.02 77.48
N SER A 11 7.16 19.95 76.15
CA SER A 11 6.14 19.26 75.36
C SER A 11 6.44 17.75 75.36
N ARG A 12 5.83 17.03 76.30
CA ARG A 12 5.77 15.56 76.27
C ARG A 12 4.93 15.14 75.06
N ILE A 13 5.59 14.60 74.04
CA ILE A 13 4.93 13.90 72.93
C ILE A 13 4.40 12.59 73.49
N ASP A 14 3.08 12.41 73.45
CA ASP A 14 2.39 11.21 73.92
C ASP A 14 2.73 10.01 73.00
N PRO A 15 3.43 8.97 73.52
CA PRO A 15 3.87 7.83 72.72
C PRO A 15 2.72 7.00 72.15
N LEU A 16 1.53 7.04 72.76
CA LEU A 16 0.35 6.30 72.28
C LEU A 16 -0.26 6.94 71.03
N ARG A 17 -0.29 8.28 70.97
CA ARG A 17 -0.80 9.03 69.81
C ARG A 17 0.09 8.86 68.58
N THR A 18 1.41 8.75 68.77
CA THR A 18 2.35 8.40 67.69
C THR A 18 2.17 6.98 67.15
N ARG A 19 1.70 6.02 67.98
CA ARG A 19 1.51 4.62 67.55
C ARG A 19 0.28 4.47 66.66
N GLU A 20 -0.83 5.12 67.00
CA GLU A 20 -2.04 5.12 66.17
C GLU A 20 -1.83 5.81 64.82
N VAL A 21 -1.16 6.96 64.79
CA VAL A 21 -0.85 7.67 63.53
C VAL A 21 0.09 6.85 62.65
N ARG A 22 1.06 6.14 63.24
CA ARG A 22 2.00 5.27 62.51
C ARG A 22 1.32 4.00 61.95
N LEU A 23 0.36 3.42 62.69
CA LEU A 23 -0.43 2.27 62.25
C LEU A 23 -1.42 2.62 61.11
N ARG A 24 -1.97 3.85 61.10
CA ARG A 24 -2.79 4.35 60.00
C ARG A 24 -1.96 4.75 58.77
N ALA A 25 -0.73 5.23 58.95
CA ALA A 25 0.16 5.54 57.84
C ALA A 25 0.68 4.29 57.12
N SER A 26 0.98 3.20 57.86
CA SER A 26 1.30 1.91 57.25
C SER A 26 0.11 1.36 56.46
N SER A 27 -1.12 1.45 56.98
CA SER A 27 -2.29 0.95 56.25
C SER A 27 -2.55 1.72 54.95
N VAL A 28 -2.34 3.05 54.92
CA VAL A 28 -2.52 3.84 53.68
C VAL A 28 -1.43 3.51 52.66
N LEU A 29 -0.17 3.33 53.10
CA LEU A 29 0.92 2.91 52.21
C LEU A 29 0.73 1.47 51.71
N ASP A 30 0.18 0.60 52.54
CA ASP A 30 -0.12 -0.79 52.17
C ASP A 30 -1.32 -0.89 51.24
N ILE A 31 -2.34 -0.04 51.42
CA ILE A 31 -3.45 0.15 50.45
C ILE A 31 -2.89 0.68 49.14
N ALA A 32 -2.09 1.75 49.15
CA ALA A 32 -1.49 2.29 47.92
C ALA A 32 -0.54 1.29 47.22
N ARG A 33 0.16 0.43 47.99
CA ARG A 33 0.96 -0.68 47.44
C ARG A 33 0.08 -1.79 46.89
N ALA A 34 -1.02 -2.14 47.56
CA ALA A 34 -1.97 -3.14 47.10
C ALA A 34 -2.70 -2.66 45.84
N GLU A 35 -3.14 -1.40 45.80
CA GLU A 35 -3.72 -0.75 44.62
C GLU A 35 -2.72 -0.66 43.47
N ARG A 36 -1.44 -0.32 43.73
CA ARG A 36 -0.40 -0.42 42.70
C ARG A 36 -0.18 -1.84 42.23
N LYS A 37 -0.16 -2.83 43.12
CA LYS A 37 0.06 -4.25 42.78
C LYS A 37 -1.15 -4.84 42.04
N GLN A 38 -2.35 -4.34 42.31
CA GLN A 38 -3.60 -4.71 41.65
C GLN A 38 -3.75 -4.01 40.29
N ALA A 39 -3.29 -2.76 40.16
CA ALA A 39 -3.11 -2.08 38.87
C ALA A 39 -1.99 -2.70 38.02
N ASP A 40 -0.99 -3.32 38.65
CA ASP A 40 0.12 -4.04 38.01
C ASP A 40 -0.20 -5.53 37.76
N THR A 41 -1.38 -6.00 38.20
CA THR A 41 -1.89 -7.31 37.78
C THR A 41 -2.49 -7.11 36.39
N PRO A 42 -1.93 -7.72 35.32
CA PRO A 42 -2.48 -7.53 33.99
C PRO A 42 -3.92 -8.02 34.01
N GLU A 43 -4.86 -7.08 33.86
CA GLU A 43 -6.25 -7.39 33.60
C GLU A 43 -6.25 -8.40 32.45
N ARG A 44 -6.78 -9.61 32.72
CA ARG A 44 -6.76 -10.69 31.75
C ARG A 44 -7.57 -10.22 30.55
N CYS A 45 -6.88 -9.83 29.49
CA CYS A 45 -7.52 -9.24 28.31
C CYS A 45 -8.47 -10.27 27.72
N ASP A 46 -9.75 -9.90 27.63
CA ASP A 46 -10.85 -10.74 27.16
C ASP A 46 -10.71 -11.16 25.68
N THR A 47 -9.77 -10.57 24.96
CA THR A 47 -9.47 -10.88 23.55
C THR A 47 -8.32 -11.87 23.35
N GLU A 48 -7.64 -12.32 24.42
CA GLU A 48 -6.54 -13.27 24.31
C GLU A 48 -7.04 -14.70 24.05
N HIS A 49 -6.51 -15.35 23.02
CA HIS A 49 -6.88 -16.71 22.63
C HIS A 49 -5.75 -17.45 21.89
N GLN A 50 -5.93 -18.75 21.63
CA GLN A 50 -5.02 -19.53 20.80
C GLN A 50 -5.39 -19.39 19.31
N PHE A 51 -4.40 -19.08 18.49
CA PHE A 51 -4.51 -18.94 17.05
C PHE A 51 -3.56 -19.94 16.36
N THR A 52 -4.12 -20.83 15.53
CA THR A 52 -3.33 -21.84 14.82
C THR A 52 -2.98 -21.35 13.41
N ARG A 53 -1.69 -21.40 13.05
CA ARG A 53 -1.21 -21.05 11.71
C ARG A 53 -0.04 -21.93 11.31
N ASN A 54 -0.07 -22.47 10.09
CA ASN A 54 0.95 -23.38 9.56
C ASN A 54 1.30 -24.53 10.53
N GLY A 55 0.30 -25.07 11.23
CA GLY A 55 0.47 -26.19 12.17
C GLY A 55 1.07 -25.80 13.53
N GLN A 56 1.29 -24.53 13.83
CA GLN A 56 1.75 -24.06 15.14
C GLN A 56 0.68 -23.22 15.84
N ASN A 57 0.57 -23.35 17.15
CA ASN A 57 -0.30 -22.54 17.98
C ASN A 57 0.46 -21.31 18.49
N LEU A 58 -0.14 -20.15 18.32
CA LEU A 58 0.35 -18.87 18.80
C LEU A 58 -0.71 -18.28 19.73
N THR A 59 -0.27 -17.64 20.80
CA THR A 59 -1.18 -16.78 21.59
C THR A 59 -1.39 -15.48 20.82
N LEU A 60 -2.64 -15.07 20.64
CA LEU A 60 -3.02 -13.85 19.96
C LEU A 60 -3.91 -13.02 20.89
N ARG A 61 -3.58 -11.73 21.02
CA ARG A 61 -4.43 -10.71 21.65
C ARG A 61 -4.79 -9.65 20.61
N VAL A 62 -6.04 -9.22 20.60
CA VAL A 62 -6.55 -8.23 19.65
C VAL A 62 -7.00 -6.97 20.38
N VAL A 63 -6.56 -5.81 19.91
CA VAL A 63 -6.91 -4.51 20.50
C VAL A 63 -7.38 -3.58 19.40
N GLU A 64 -8.52 -2.93 19.58
CA GLU A 64 -9.01 -1.92 18.64
C GLU A 64 -8.17 -0.64 18.74
N LEU A 65 -7.92 0.02 17.61
CA LEU A 65 -7.32 1.35 17.61
C LEU A 65 -8.32 2.39 18.13
N GLU A 66 -7.82 3.45 18.76
CA GLU A 66 -8.67 4.47 19.39
C GLU A 66 -9.57 5.23 18.40
N ASP A 67 -9.19 5.28 17.13
CA ASP A 67 -10.00 5.88 16.05
C ASP A 67 -11.00 4.91 15.42
N GLY A 68 -11.02 3.64 15.85
CA GLY A 68 -11.83 2.57 15.26
C GLY A 68 -11.43 2.21 13.82
N GLN A 69 -10.33 2.73 13.29
CA GLN A 69 -9.91 2.55 11.88
C GLN A 69 -8.87 1.43 11.73
N GLY A 70 -8.91 0.42 12.59
CA GLY A 70 -8.03 -0.73 12.51
C GLY A 70 -7.78 -1.38 13.86
N HIS A 71 -6.96 -2.43 13.84
CA HIS A 71 -6.73 -3.28 15.00
C HIS A 71 -5.23 -3.58 15.16
N VAL A 72 -4.81 -3.76 16.41
CA VAL A 72 -3.50 -4.26 16.81
C VAL A 72 -3.63 -5.74 17.15
N LEU A 73 -2.91 -6.57 16.39
CA LEU A 73 -2.82 -8.01 16.57
C LEU A 73 -1.47 -8.32 17.21
N ILE A 74 -1.49 -8.80 18.44
CA ILE A 74 -0.31 -9.01 19.28
C ILE A 74 -0.09 -10.52 19.41
N PHE A 75 1.03 -11.00 18.89
CA PHE A 75 1.41 -12.41 18.92
C PHE A 75 2.40 -12.67 20.06
N GLY A 76 2.15 -13.73 20.83
CA GLY A 76 2.91 -14.14 22.02
C GLY A 76 2.12 -13.99 23.32
N SER A 77 2.43 -14.83 24.32
CA SER A 77 1.74 -14.89 25.63
C SER A 77 2.31 -13.96 26.70
N GLU A 78 3.45 -13.32 26.41
CA GLU A 78 4.16 -12.44 27.35
C GLU A 78 4.09 -10.98 26.89
N ARG A 79 4.50 -10.06 27.77
CA ARG A 79 4.68 -8.65 27.38
C ARG A 79 5.58 -8.58 26.15
N ILE A 80 5.17 -7.77 25.18
CA ILE A 80 5.90 -7.59 23.92
C ILE A 80 7.28 -7.03 24.26
N PRO A 81 8.38 -7.70 23.87
CA PRO A 81 9.70 -7.19 24.17
C PRO A 81 10.00 -5.95 23.32
N GLU A 82 10.90 -5.13 23.83
CA GLU A 82 11.54 -4.11 23.02
C GLU A 82 12.21 -4.76 21.80
N ASN A 83 12.26 -4.02 20.69
CA ASN A 83 12.84 -4.46 19.43
C ASN A 83 12.14 -5.65 18.75
N CYS A 84 10.85 -5.88 19.03
CA CYS A 84 10.04 -6.90 18.35
C CYS A 84 9.80 -6.55 16.87
N LEU A 85 9.48 -7.57 16.06
CA LEU A 85 8.97 -7.34 14.71
C LEU A 85 7.59 -6.70 14.74
N VAL A 86 7.42 -5.65 13.95
CA VAL A 86 6.17 -4.93 13.77
C VAL A 86 5.86 -4.79 12.29
N ARG A 87 4.64 -5.15 11.88
CA ARG A 87 4.10 -4.88 10.53
C ARG A 87 2.91 -3.96 10.63
N ILE A 88 3.01 -2.78 10.02
CA ILE A 88 1.85 -1.91 9.79
C ILE A 88 1.32 -2.18 8.39
N HIS A 89 0.16 -2.82 8.30
CA HIS A 89 -0.48 -3.23 7.06
C HIS A 89 -1.69 -2.34 6.79
N SER A 90 -1.70 -1.66 5.64
CA SER A 90 -2.91 -0.98 5.16
C SER A 90 -3.75 -2.02 4.42
N ARG A 91 -5.01 -2.19 4.83
CA ARG A 91 -5.96 -3.13 4.23
C ARG A 91 -5.94 -3.05 2.71
N CYS A 92 -5.86 -4.21 2.09
CA CYS A 92 -5.95 -4.37 0.64
C CYS A 92 -6.82 -5.58 0.34
N LEU A 93 -8.14 -5.42 0.22
CA LEU A 93 -9.09 -6.50 -0.03
C LEU A 93 -8.66 -7.40 -1.21
N TYR A 94 -8.14 -6.77 -2.26
CA TYR A 94 -7.74 -7.47 -3.49
C TYR A 94 -6.53 -8.38 -3.25
N GLY A 95 -5.54 -7.93 -2.49
CA GLY A 95 -4.36 -8.74 -2.19
C GLY A 95 -4.58 -9.71 -1.04
N ASP A 96 -5.20 -9.23 0.04
CA ASP A 96 -5.33 -9.93 1.31
C ASP A 96 -6.37 -11.06 1.24
N VAL A 97 -7.47 -10.85 0.51
CA VAL A 97 -8.61 -11.79 0.45
C VAL A 97 -8.77 -12.40 -0.94
N LEU A 98 -8.71 -11.58 -2.00
CA LEU A 98 -8.94 -12.07 -3.38
C LEU A 98 -7.69 -12.68 -4.03
N GLY A 99 -6.52 -12.61 -3.40
CA GLY A 99 -5.28 -13.19 -3.92
C GLY A 99 -4.77 -12.53 -5.19
N SER A 100 -5.04 -11.24 -5.39
CA SER A 100 -4.66 -10.50 -6.60
C SER A 100 -3.16 -10.58 -6.91
N ASP A 101 -2.87 -10.87 -8.18
CA ASP A 101 -1.52 -10.89 -8.73
C ASP A 101 -1.02 -9.51 -9.20
N ASP A 102 -1.87 -8.49 -9.13
CA ASP A 102 -1.56 -7.12 -9.57
C ASP A 102 -0.87 -6.29 -8.48
N CYS A 103 -0.76 -6.84 -7.26
CA CYS A 103 -0.12 -6.19 -6.12
C CYS A 103 0.72 -7.18 -5.28
N ASP A 104 1.49 -6.62 -4.35
CA ASP A 104 2.36 -7.32 -3.41
C ASP A 104 1.73 -7.48 -2.01
N CYS A 105 0.57 -6.86 -1.74
CA CYS A 105 0.01 -6.73 -0.39
C CYS A 105 -0.24 -8.07 0.31
N GLY A 106 -0.89 -9.02 -0.36
CA GLY A 106 -1.16 -10.35 0.20
C GLY A 106 0.11 -11.13 0.53
N PRO A 107 1.04 -11.29 -0.44
CA PRO A 107 2.36 -11.88 -0.18
C PRO A 107 3.15 -11.19 0.93
N GLU A 108 3.13 -9.84 1.00
CA GLU A 108 3.78 -9.09 2.08
C GLU A 108 3.18 -9.40 3.45
N LEU A 109 1.84 -9.43 3.57
CA LEU A 109 1.16 -9.76 4.82
C LEU A 109 1.50 -11.19 5.25
N LYS A 110 1.45 -12.14 4.30
CA LYS A 110 1.81 -13.54 4.56
C LYS A 110 3.25 -13.67 5.08
N LEU A 111 4.21 -13.04 4.39
CA LEU A 111 5.63 -13.09 4.79
C LEU A 111 5.86 -12.44 6.15
N SER A 112 5.19 -11.32 6.42
CA SER A 112 5.27 -10.64 7.72
C SER A 112 4.80 -11.57 8.85
N MET A 113 3.69 -12.26 8.64
CA MET A 113 3.15 -13.24 9.58
C MET A 113 4.06 -14.46 9.74
N ASP A 114 4.69 -14.94 8.65
CA ASP A 114 5.68 -16.03 8.71
C ASP A 114 6.90 -15.64 9.57
N LEU A 115 7.42 -14.42 9.41
CA LEU A 115 8.54 -13.90 10.21
C LEU A 115 8.18 -13.71 11.69
N ILE A 116 7.02 -13.14 11.98
CA ILE A 116 6.52 -12.97 13.36
C ILE A 116 6.31 -14.32 14.02
N GLN A 117 5.70 -15.27 13.32
CA GLN A 117 5.52 -16.64 13.81
C GLN A 117 6.86 -17.31 14.11
N HIS A 118 7.85 -17.15 13.23
CA HIS A 118 9.20 -17.70 13.44
C HIS A 118 9.89 -17.12 14.69
N GLU A 119 9.69 -15.84 15.00
CA GLU A 119 10.19 -15.23 16.25
C GLU A 119 9.35 -15.59 17.49
N GLY A 120 8.16 -16.19 17.29
CA GLY A 120 7.20 -16.55 18.32
C GLY A 120 6.46 -15.36 18.95
N ARG A 121 6.84 -14.14 18.57
CA ARG A 121 6.32 -12.89 19.14
C ARG A 121 6.41 -11.74 18.13
N GLY A 122 5.45 -10.83 18.17
CA GLY A 122 5.46 -9.64 17.31
C GLY A 122 4.10 -8.98 17.20
N VAL A 123 4.01 -7.93 16.38
CA VAL A 123 2.80 -7.14 16.23
C VAL A 123 2.44 -6.95 14.76
N VAL A 124 1.17 -7.12 14.44
CA VAL A 124 0.58 -6.64 13.18
C VAL A 124 -0.47 -5.59 13.49
N ILE A 125 -0.30 -4.39 12.95
CA ILE A 125 -1.34 -3.36 12.96
C ILE A 125 -2.04 -3.39 11.62
N TYR A 126 -3.30 -3.79 11.61
CA TYR A 126 -4.13 -3.87 10.42
C TYR A 126 -5.02 -2.63 10.33
N LEU A 127 -4.65 -1.69 9.47
CA LEU A 127 -5.35 -0.41 9.29
C LEU A 127 -6.41 -0.51 8.21
N GLU A 128 -7.61 0.00 8.44
CA GLU A 128 -8.72 -0.03 7.49
C GLU A 128 -8.61 0.97 6.32
N GLN A 129 -7.41 1.43 6.01
CA GLN A 129 -7.11 2.47 5.03
C GLN A 129 -6.96 1.92 3.59
N GLU A 130 -8.05 1.38 3.04
CA GLU A 130 -8.08 0.82 1.68
C GLU A 130 -7.83 1.90 0.61
N GLY A 131 -7.19 1.50 -0.51
CA GLY A 131 -6.98 2.40 -1.64
C GLY A 131 -6.19 3.66 -1.27
N ARG A 132 -5.20 3.53 -0.37
CA ARG A 132 -4.43 4.66 0.17
C ARG A 132 -5.30 5.70 0.89
N GLY A 133 -6.36 5.23 1.52
CA GLY A 133 -7.36 6.04 2.21
C GLY A 133 -8.50 6.54 1.31
N ALA A 134 -8.38 6.45 -0.02
CA ALA A 134 -9.47 6.85 -0.93
C ALA A 134 -10.64 5.84 -0.95
N GLY A 135 -10.48 4.66 -0.33
CA GLY A 135 -11.50 3.63 -0.25
C GLY A 135 -11.56 2.69 -1.45
N LEU A 136 -12.31 1.60 -1.29
CA LEU A 136 -12.34 0.48 -2.23
C LEU A 136 -12.93 0.84 -3.60
N VAL A 137 -14.00 1.64 -3.62
CA VAL A 137 -14.68 2.03 -4.87
C VAL A 137 -13.76 2.90 -5.73
N ASN A 138 -13.06 3.85 -5.12
CA ASN A 138 -12.11 4.72 -5.82
C ASN A 138 -10.89 3.95 -6.32
N LYS A 139 -10.40 2.97 -5.55
CA LYS A 139 -9.39 2.03 -6.02
C LYS A 139 -9.84 1.27 -7.28
N ALA A 140 -11.08 0.77 -7.30
CA ALA A 140 -11.62 0.09 -8.47
C ALA A 140 -11.71 1.02 -9.69
N ARG A 141 -12.16 2.27 -9.49
CA ARG A 141 -12.18 3.30 -10.56
C ARG A 141 -10.77 3.58 -11.10
N ALA A 142 -9.78 3.71 -10.21
CA ALA A 142 -8.40 3.92 -10.61
C ALA A 142 -7.82 2.73 -11.37
N TYR A 143 -8.14 1.49 -10.98
CA TYR A 143 -7.73 0.32 -11.76
C TYR A 143 -8.35 0.29 -13.15
N ARG A 144 -9.65 0.55 -13.25
CA ARG A 144 -10.30 0.62 -14.56
C ARG A 144 -9.66 1.70 -15.44
N TYR A 145 -9.40 2.88 -14.88
CA TYR A 145 -8.75 3.96 -15.62
C TYR A 145 -7.33 3.55 -16.08
N SER A 146 -6.54 2.94 -15.20
CA SER A 146 -5.20 2.44 -15.51
C SER A 146 -5.24 1.40 -16.64
N GLN A 147 -6.22 0.50 -16.62
CA GLN A 147 -6.41 -0.50 -17.68
C GLN A 147 -6.80 0.13 -19.02
N ASP A 148 -7.67 1.14 -19.00
CA ASP A 148 -8.17 1.81 -20.20
C ASP A 148 -7.11 2.74 -20.83
N SER A 149 -6.27 3.38 -20.01
CA SER A 149 -5.33 4.43 -20.45
C SER A 149 -3.86 4.00 -20.48
N GLY A 150 -3.50 2.93 -19.78
CA GLY A 150 -2.11 2.55 -19.52
C GLY A 150 -1.42 3.39 -18.43
N ALA A 151 -2.13 4.32 -17.80
CA ALA A 151 -1.61 5.18 -16.73
C ALA A 151 -1.22 4.37 -15.49
N ASP A 152 -0.22 4.84 -14.74
CA ASP A 152 0.09 4.23 -13.44
C ASP A 152 -0.99 4.58 -12.39
N THR A 153 -0.94 3.93 -11.21
CA THR A 153 -1.93 4.15 -10.16
C THR A 153 -1.95 5.59 -9.62
N PHE A 154 -0.80 6.28 -9.53
CA PHE A 154 -0.74 7.66 -9.04
C PHE A 154 -1.33 8.64 -10.06
N GLU A 155 -0.99 8.47 -11.34
CA GLU A 155 -1.58 9.25 -12.41
C GLU A 155 -3.10 9.01 -12.48
N SER A 156 -3.53 7.76 -12.34
CA SER A 156 -4.95 7.41 -12.31
C SER A 156 -5.70 8.13 -11.18
N TYR A 157 -5.12 8.22 -9.99
CA TYR A 157 -5.73 8.93 -8.86
C TYR A 157 -5.83 10.43 -9.16
N HIS A 158 -4.75 11.04 -9.66
CA HIS A 158 -4.74 12.45 -10.03
C HIS A 158 -5.80 12.77 -11.09
N LYS A 159 -5.95 11.92 -12.12
CA LYS A 159 -6.97 12.08 -13.18
C LYS A 159 -8.40 11.93 -12.67
N LEU A 160 -8.60 11.19 -11.58
CA LEU A 160 -9.89 11.04 -10.90
C LEU A 160 -10.15 12.17 -9.88
N GLY A 161 -9.24 13.14 -9.72
CA GLY A 161 -9.35 14.21 -8.74
C GLY A 161 -9.15 13.72 -7.30
N LEU A 162 -8.40 12.63 -7.11
CA LEU A 162 -8.12 12.03 -5.81
C LEU A 162 -6.69 12.36 -5.38
N GLU A 163 -6.52 12.58 -4.08
CA GLU A 163 -5.20 12.70 -3.46
C GLU A 163 -4.40 11.39 -3.63
N PRO A 164 -3.08 11.46 -3.92
CA PRO A 164 -2.29 10.29 -4.28
C PRO A 164 -2.08 9.30 -3.12
N ASP A 165 -2.07 9.80 -1.88
CA ASP A 165 -1.95 9.04 -0.64
C ASP A 165 -2.35 9.90 0.57
N ILE A 166 -3.46 9.56 1.25
CA ILE A 166 -3.94 10.30 2.44
C ILE A 166 -3.74 9.51 3.74
N ARG A 167 -2.96 8.43 3.69
CA ARG A 167 -2.73 7.58 4.85
C ARG A 167 -1.89 8.31 5.88
N ARG A 168 -2.23 8.10 7.15
CA ARG A 168 -1.44 8.53 8.30
C ARG A 168 -1.19 7.32 9.20
N TYR A 169 0.00 7.27 9.80
CA TYR A 169 0.41 6.15 10.65
C TYR A 169 0.60 6.55 12.12
N LEU A 170 0.24 7.79 12.48
CA LEU A 170 0.35 8.33 13.84
C LEU A 170 -0.47 7.51 14.86
N THR A 171 -1.71 7.12 14.53
CA THR A 171 -2.54 6.27 15.40
C THR A 171 -1.86 4.91 15.67
N ALA A 172 -1.22 4.33 14.65
CA ALA A 172 -0.49 3.08 14.81
C ALA A 172 0.72 3.26 15.75
N GLY A 173 1.45 4.37 15.65
CA GLY A 173 2.53 4.70 16.58
C GLY A 173 2.07 4.89 18.02
N ALA A 174 0.96 5.62 18.21
CA ALA A 174 0.37 5.84 19.53
C ALA A 174 -0.07 4.51 20.17
N ALA A 175 -0.69 3.62 19.38
CA ALA A 175 -1.09 2.30 19.84
C ALA A 175 0.11 1.43 20.26
N LEU A 176 1.22 1.45 19.51
CA LEU A 176 2.45 0.74 19.91
C LEU A 176 3.01 1.26 21.23
N LYS A 177 3.02 2.58 21.44
CA LYS A 177 3.43 3.18 22.72
C LYS A 177 2.52 2.78 23.87
N LYS A 178 1.21 2.70 23.64
CA LYS A 178 0.23 2.23 24.64
C LYS A 178 0.48 0.76 25.03
N GLN A 179 1.02 -0.05 24.13
CA GLN A 179 1.49 -1.41 24.44
C GLN A 179 2.85 -1.45 25.17
N GLY A 180 3.43 -0.28 25.47
CA GLY A 180 4.67 -0.13 26.21
C GLY A 180 5.93 -0.32 25.38
N LEU A 181 5.85 -0.19 24.05
CA LEU A 181 7.01 -0.26 23.16
C LEU A 181 7.65 1.12 22.98
N SER A 182 8.98 1.15 23.02
CA SER A 182 9.79 2.33 22.72
C SER A 182 10.72 2.12 21.53
N LYS A 183 11.09 0.86 21.24
CA LYS A 183 11.93 0.46 20.11
C LYS A 183 11.32 -0.70 19.34
N ILE A 184 11.34 -0.63 18.01
CA ILE A 184 10.74 -1.65 17.13
C ILE A 184 11.60 -1.95 15.88
N ARG A 185 11.45 -3.18 15.34
CA ARG A 185 11.88 -3.54 13.98
C ARG A 185 10.69 -3.54 13.05
N LEU A 186 10.57 -2.49 12.23
CA LEU A 186 9.44 -2.28 11.34
C LEU A 186 9.65 -2.97 9.99
N LEU A 187 8.81 -3.96 9.69
CA LEU A 187 8.76 -4.67 8.41
C LEU A 187 8.18 -3.77 7.29
N THR A 188 9.02 -2.95 6.67
CA THR A 188 8.60 -2.02 5.62
C THR A 188 9.70 -1.59 4.65
N ASN A 189 9.28 -1.32 3.40
CA ASN A 189 10.08 -0.62 2.41
C ASN A 189 9.70 0.87 2.28
N ASN A 190 8.64 1.31 2.96
CA ASN A 190 8.14 2.68 2.87
C ASN A 190 8.79 3.56 3.95
N PRO A 191 9.70 4.48 3.60
CA PRO A 191 10.36 5.35 4.58
C PRO A 191 9.36 6.25 5.33
N ALA A 192 8.28 6.71 4.67
CA ALA A 192 7.28 7.57 5.29
C ALA A 192 6.59 6.91 6.50
N LYS A 193 6.40 5.57 6.49
CA LYS A 193 5.88 4.86 7.67
C LYS A 193 6.83 4.98 8.86
N ALA A 194 8.12 4.83 8.62
CA ALA A 194 9.13 4.90 9.66
C ALA A 194 9.26 6.34 10.19
N GLU A 195 9.13 7.35 9.33
CA GLU A 195 9.15 8.76 9.72
C GLU A 195 7.96 9.11 10.63
N ASP A 196 6.72 8.78 10.24
CA ASP A 196 5.53 9.01 11.08
C ASP A 196 5.68 8.37 12.47
N LEU A 197 6.23 7.15 12.56
CA LEU A 197 6.43 6.46 13.84
C LEU A 197 7.52 7.11 14.70
N ARG A 198 8.60 7.60 14.07
CA ARG A 198 9.65 8.35 14.76
C ARG A 198 9.15 9.69 15.29
N GLU A 199 8.24 10.36 14.57
CA GLU A 199 7.59 11.59 15.04
C GLU A 199 6.79 11.37 16.33
N VAL A 200 6.16 10.19 16.46
CA VAL A 200 5.48 9.78 17.70
C VAL A 200 6.48 9.38 18.82
N GLY A 201 7.78 9.38 18.52
CA GLY A 201 8.87 9.12 19.46
C GLY A 201 9.15 7.64 19.69
N LEU A 202 8.99 6.80 18.66
CA LEU A 202 9.51 5.42 18.63
C LEU A 202 10.91 5.39 18.00
N ASP A 203 11.80 4.57 18.55
CA ASP A 203 13.04 4.16 17.87
C ASP A 203 12.70 3.08 16.84
N VAL A 204 12.87 3.38 15.55
CA VAL A 204 12.42 2.52 14.45
C VAL A 204 13.60 2.08 13.61
N GLU A 205 13.91 0.79 13.71
CA GLU A 205 14.79 0.08 12.78
C GLU A 205 13.94 -0.47 11.62
N MET A 206 14.24 -0.08 10.38
CA MET A 206 13.52 -0.60 9.22
C MET A 206 14.09 -1.96 8.81
N THR A 207 13.25 -2.99 8.83
CA THR A 207 13.55 -4.30 8.26
C THR A 207 12.89 -4.41 6.88
N PRO A 208 13.66 -4.49 5.78
CA PRO A 208 13.10 -4.58 4.43
C PRO A 208 12.22 -5.82 4.27
N LEU A 209 11.13 -5.68 3.51
CA LEU A 209 10.20 -6.77 3.22
C LEU A 209 10.09 -6.94 1.71
N TRP A 210 10.73 -7.94 1.13
CA TRP A 210 10.82 -8.07 -0.32
C TRP A 210 10.02 -9.25 -0.85
N ILE A 211 9.21 -8.98 -1.88
CA ILE A 211 8.52 -9.99 -2.68
C ILE A 211 8.96 -9.82 -4.13
N ALA A 212 9.50 -10.88 -4.74
CA ALA A 212 9.88 -10.84 -6.14
C ALA A 212 8.64 -10.59 -7.03
N PRO A 213 8.73 -9.73 -8.06
CA PRO A 213 7.61 -9.50 -8.97
C PRO A 213 7.28 -10.80 -9.71
N ARG A 214 6.02 -11.23 -9.62
CA ARG A 214 5.52 -12.47 -10.24
C ARG A 214 5.07 -12.27 -11.69
N ASN A 215 4.79 -11.04 -12.08
CA ASN A 215 4.34 -10.66 -13.42
C ASN A 215 4.66 -9.19 -13.73
N GLN A 216 4.31 -8.76 -14.94
CA GLN A 216 4.55 -7.39 -15.41
C GLN A 216 3.70 -6.33 -14.69
N ALA A 217 2.48 -6.67 -14.24
CA ALA A 217 1.59 -5.73 -13.56
C ALA A 217 2.17 -5.32 -12.19
N VAL A 218 2.56 -6.31 -11.37
CA VAL A 218 3.22 -6.04 -10.08
C VAL A 218 4.59 -5.37 -10.26
N HIS A 219 5.33 -5.70 -11.33
CA HIS A 219 6.58 -4.99 -11.65
C HIS A 219 6.35 -3.49 -11.87
N ARG A 220 5.36 -3.12 -12.72
CA ARG A 220 4.99 -1.71 -12.94
C ARG A 220 4.51 -1.04 -11.65
N TYR A 221 3.71 -1.75 -10.85
CA TYR A 221 3.21 -1.25 -9.57
C TYR A 221 4.34 -0.93 -8.58
N LEU A 222 5.33 -1.82 -8.46
CA LEU A 222 6.51 -1.61 -7.61
C LEU A 222 7.39 -0.47 -8.13
N GLU A 223 7.59 -0.35 -9.44
CA GLU A 223 8.33 0.78 -10.01
C GLU A 223 7.62 2.11 -9.76
N ALA A 224 6.28 2.15 -9.84
CA ALA A 224 5.48 3.32 -9.51
C ALA A 224 5.62 3.70 -8.02
N LYS A 225 5.55 2.72 -7.09
CA LYS A 225 5.81 2.97 -5.67
C LYS A 225 7.20 3.57 -5.42
N ARG A 226 8.22 3.03 -6.09
CA ARG A 226 9.61 3.53 -6.01
C ARG A 226 9.72 4.96 -6.55
N ALA A 227 9.14 5.23 -7.72
CA ALA A 227 9.26 6.51 -8.41
C ALA A 227 8.50 7.64 -7.71
N HIS A 228 7.34 7.36 -7.13
CA HIS A 228 6.47 8.38 -6.54
C HIS A 228 6.59 8.52 -5.02
N ARG A 229 7.10 7.50 -4.30
CA ARG A 229 7.10 7.46 -2.82
C ARG A 229 8.39 6.88 -2.23
N ASP A 230 9.49 6.95 -2.98
CA ASP A 230 10.84 6.58 -2.54
C ASP A 230 10.94 5.22 -1.82
N HIS A 231 10.11 4.25 -2.25
CA HIS A 231 10.14 2.91 -1.66
C HIS A 231 11.51 2.28 -1.88
N ARG A 232 12.11 1.78 -0.80
CA ARG A 232 13.44 1.16 -0.80
C ARG A 232 13.32 -0.30 -1.27
N LEU A 233 13.61 -0.53 -2.55
CA LEU A 233 13.66 -1.87 -3.13
C LEU A 233 15.10 -2.44 -3.06
N PRO A 234 15.28 -3.76 -2.90
CA PRO A 234 16.61 -4.36 -2.76
C PRO A 234 17.44 -4.22 -4.05
N LYS A 235 18.76 -4.44 -3.96
CA LYS A 235 19.67 -4.38 -5.12
C LYS A 235 19.25 -5.33 -6.26
N SER A 236 18.65 -6.47 -5.93
CA SER A 236 18.10 -7.42 -6.90
C SER A 236 17.02 -6.79 -7.79
N TRP A 237 16.38 -5.69 -7.38
CA TRP A 237 15.46 -4.92 -8.22
C TRP A 237 16.08 -4.46 -9.54
N ASN A 238 17.39 -4.13 -9.54
CA ASN A 238 18.07 -3.69 -10.75
C ASN A 238 18.07 -4.75 -11.84
N PHE A 239 18.10 -6.03 -11.46
CA PHE A 239 17.99 -7.14 -12.40
C PHE A 239 16.61 -7.16 -13.09
N TYR A 240 15.52 -7.02 -12.33
CA TYR A 240 14.16 -6.97 -12.89
C TYR A 240 13.96 -5.78 -13.81
N ARG A 241 14.46 -4.59 -13.43
CA ARG A 241 14.43 -3.40 -14.29
C ARG A 241 15.21 -3.61 -15.58
N TRP A 242 16.36 -4.29 -15.51
CA TRP A 242 17.17 -4.57 -16.70
C TRP A 242 16.44 -5.54 -17.63
N ILE A 243 15.82 -6.61 -17.11
CA ILE A 243 15.01 -7.53 -17.90
C ILE A 243 13.89 -6.78 -18.60
N ASP A 244 13.12 -5.97 -17.87
CA ASP A 244 11.99 -5.22 -18.43
C ASP A 244 12.42 -4.29 -19.57
N ARG A 245 13.48 -3.50 -19.38
CA ARG A 245 14.01 -2.63 -20.45
C ARG A 245 14.53 -3.42 -21.64
N SER A 246 15.22 -4.52 -21.38
CA SER A 246 15.79 -5.37 -22.44
C SER A 246 14.69 -6.00 -23.28
N MET A 247 13.64 -6.50 -22.62
CA MET A 247 12.49 -7.11 -23.29
C MET A 247 11.71 -6.06 -24.11
N GLN A 248 11.54 -4.84 -23.59
CA GLN A 248 10.95 -3.72 -24.34
C GLN A 248 11.80 -3.37 -25.58
N ALA A 249 13.12 -3.29 -25.45
CA ALA A 249 14.02 -3.02 -26.57
C ALA A 249 13.93 -4.12 -27.64
N VAL A 250 13.95 -5.39 -27.25
CA VAL A 250 13.79 -6.53 -28.17
C VAL A 250 12.44 -6.48 -28.89
N MET A 251 11.34 -6.20 -28.18
CA MET A 251 10.03 -6.08 -28.81
C MET A 251 9.94 -4.91 -29.79
N LEU A 252 10.52 -3.75 -29.47
CA LEU A 252 10.57 -2.60 -30.38
C LEU A 252 11.40 -2.90 -31.64
N LEU A 253 12.53 -3.59 -31.48
CA LEU A 253 13.36 -4.02 -32.62
C LEU A 253 12.62 -5.04 -33.48
N ALA A 254 12.00 -6.05 -32.88
CA ALA A 254 11.21 -7.05 -33.61
C ALA A 254 10.03 -6.41 -34.37
N PHE A 255 9.32 -5.47 -33.74
CA PHE A 255 8.25 -4.72 -34.37
C PHE A 255 8.76 -3.86 -35.54
N GLY A 256 9.89 -3.17 -35.35
CA GLY A 256 10.53 -2.39 -36.40
C GLY A 256 10.94 -3.24 -37.61
N LEU A 257 11.55 -4.40 -37.37
CA LEU A 257 11.92 -5.37 -38.42
C LEU A 257 10.69 -5.90 -39.15
N CYS A 258 9.62 -6.22 -38.43
CA CYS A 258 8.35 -6.66 -39.03
C CYS A 258 7.75 -5.56 -39.93
N CYS A 259 7.72 -4.31 -39.47
CA CYS A 259 7.26 -3.17 -40.25
C CYS A 259 8.11 -2.95 -41.51
N ALA A 260 9.44 -3.07 -41.40
CA ALA A 260 10.35 -2.93 -42.54
C ALA A 260 10.14 -4.06 -43.57
N ALA A 261 9.97 -5.30 -43.11
CA ALA A 261 9.69 -6.44 -43.99
C ALA A 261 8.35 -6.26 -44.73
N LEU A 262 7.30 -5.80 -44.03
CA LEU A 262 6.00 -5.48 -44.64
C LEU A 262 6.11 -4.35 -45.66
N ALA A 263 6.90 -3.32 -45.38
CA ALA A 263 7.13 -2.21 -46.32
C ALA A 263 7.88 -2.67 -47.58
N LEU A 264 8.89 -3.53 -47.43
CA LEU A 264 9.61 -4.13 -48.55
C LEU A 264 8.69 -5.02 -49.40
N ALA A 265 7.88 -5.88 -48.76
CA ALA A 265 6.91 -6.73 -49.46
C ALA A 265 5.88 -5.89 -50.23
N ALA A 266 5.36 -4.82 -49.63
CA ALA A 266 4.44 -3.89 -50.28
C ALA A 266 5.10 -3.19 -51.48
N ARG A 267 6.35 -2.73 -51.34
CA ARG A 267 7.13 -2.13 -52.43
C ARG A 267 7.33 -3.11 -53.59
N SER A 268 7.73 -4.34 -53.29
CA SER A 268 7.92 -5.39 -54.30
C SER A 268 6.62 -5.70 -55.04
N ALA A 269 5.49 -5.80 -54.33
CA ALA A 269 4.18 -6.01 -54.95
C ALA A 269 3.79 -4.86 -55.90
N ILE A 270 4.04 -3.60 -55.51
CA ILE A 270 3.79 -2.42 -56.37
C ILE A 270 4.64 -2.49 -57.65
N LEU A 271 5.92 -2.83 -57.53
CA LEU A 271 6.82 -2.95 -58.68
C LEU A 271 6.39 -4.06 -59.65
N ILE A 272 5.96 -5.22 -59.13
CA ILE A 272 5.44 -6.33 -59.95
C ILE A 272 4.19 -5.88 -60.73
N VAL A 273 3.26 -5.17 -60.07
CA VAL A 273 2.06 -4.63 -60.73
C VAL A 273 2.45 -3.61 -61.80
N TRP A 274 3.41 -2.73 -61.52
CA TRP A 274 3.89 -1.72 -62.48
C TRP A 274 4.57 -2.35 -63.70
N GLU A 275 5.39 -3.38 -63.50
CA GLU A 275 6.08 -4.08 -64.60
C GLU A 275 5.10 -4.87 -65.49
N HIS A 276 4.03 -5.41 -64.92
CA HIS A 276 2.99 -6.13 -65.67
C HIS A 276 1.95 -5.20 -66.32
N ALA A 277 1.95 -3.91 -65.98
CA ALA A 277 1.15 -2.90 -66.65
C ALA A 277 1.80 -2.49 -67.98
N ARG A 278 1.53 -3.24 -69.06
CA ARG A 278 1.98 -2.89 -70.42
C ARG A 278 1.31 -1.59 -70.92
N PRO A 279 1.98 -0.79 -71.77
CA PRO A 279 1.33 0.32 -72.45
C PRO A 279 0.25 -0.21 -73.41
N GLY A 280 -1.03 -0.01 -73.04
CA GLY A 280 -2.19 -0.40 -73.85
C GLY A 280 -3.26 -1.22 -73.13
N THR A 281 -2.98 -1.77 -71.94
CA THR A 281 -3.98 -2.44 -71.11
C THR A 281 -4.53 -1.49 -70.06
N ALA A 282 -5.84 -1.20 -70.11
CA ALA A 282 -6.53 -0.46 -69.06
C ALA A 282 -6.46 -1.25 -67.75
N ILE A 283 -5.60 -0.83 -66.83
CA ILE A 283 -5.58 -1.36 -65.47
C ILE A 283 -6.93 -1.01 -64.84
N PRO A 284 -7.74 -1.98 -64.37
CA PRO A 284 -8.99 -1.64 -63.69
C PRO A 284 -8.65 -0.84 -62.42
N ALA A 285 -9.25 0.34 -62.30
CA ALA A 285 -9.00 1.31 -61.22
C ALA A 285 -9.11 0.73 -59.79
N GLY A 286 -9.69 -0.47 -59.62
CA GLY A 286 -9.79 -1.17 -58.34
C GLY A 286 -8.46 -1.65 -57.74
N VAL A 287 -7.41 -1.91 -58.55
CA VAL A 287 -6.14 -2.47 -58.03
C VAL A 287 -5.30 -1.41 -57.30
N PHE A 288 -5.36 -0.15 -57.73
CA PHE A 288 -4.65 0.95 -57.07
C PHE A 288 -5.27 1.37 -55.73
N VAL A 289 -6.59 1.14 -55.55
CA VAL A 289 -7.29 1.52 -54.32
C VAL A 289 -6.94 0.59 -53.16
N ILE A 290 -6.69 -0.70 -53.41
CA ILE A 290 -6.45 -1.69 -52.36
C ILE A 290 -5.05 -1.51 -51.71
N THR A 291 -4.03 -1.16 -52.50
CA THR A 291 -2.67 -0.92 -52.01
C THR A 291 -2.53 0.44 -51.31
N ALA A 292 -3.17 1.50 -51.82
CA ALA A 292 -3.13 2.82 -51.18
C ALA A 292 -3.93 2.86 -49.85
N VAL A 293 -5.08 2.19 -49.79
CA VAL A 293 -5.88 2.10 -48.55
C VAL A 293 -5.20 1.19 -47.52
N GLY A 294 -4.54 0.11 -47.95
CA GLY A 294 -3.75 -0.76 -47.08
C GLY A 294 -2.55 -0.04 -46.44
N PHE A 295 -1.84 0.80 -47.20
CA PHE A 295 -0.69 1.59 -46.71
C PHE A 295 -1.11 2.74 -45.79
N ALA A 296 -2.24 3.39 -46.06
CA ALA A 296 -2.81 4.40 -45.18
C ALA A 296 -3.37 3.81 -43.87
N ALA A 297 -3.90 2.58 -43.91
CA ALA A 297 -4.37 1.88 -42.71
C ALA A 297 -3.22 1.44 -41.79
N THR A 298 -2.08 0.99 -42.35
CA THR A 298 -0.90 0.63 -41.56
C THR A 298 -0.16 1.83 -41.00
N MET A 299 -0.06 2.95 -41.74
CA MET A 299 0.53 4.20 -41.21
C MET A 299 -0.42 4.99 -40.29
N GLY A 300 -1.74 4.89 -40.51
CA GLY A 300 -2.75 5.58 -39.70
C GLY A 300 -2.97 5.00 -38.30
N LEU A 301 -2.45 3.80 -38.02
CA LEU A 301 -2.52 3.17 -36.69
C LEU A 301 -1.44 3.69 -35.73
N ALA A 302 -0.48 4.50 -36.22
CA ALA A 302 0.60 5.10 -35.41
C ALA A 302 0.35 6.56 -34.96
N ALA A 303 -0.78 7.18 -35.33
CA ALA A 303 -1.13 8.54 -34.88
C ALA A 303 -2.46 8.53 -34.12
N GLY A 304 -2.40 8.91 -32.84
CA GLY A 304 -3.53 8.94 -31.89
C GLY A 304 -4.72 9.80 -32.32
N LYS A 305 -5.59 9.27 -33.19
CA LYS A 305 -6.86 9.89 -33.60
C LYS A 305 -8.07 8.95 -33.63
N ARG A 306 -8.00 7.77 -33.00
CA ARG A 306 -9.17 6.87 -32.86
C ARG A 306 -10.34 7.53 -32.11
N ASP A 307 -10.05 8.47 -31.21
CA ASP A 307 -11.07 9.11 -30.38
C ASP A 307 -11.85 10.24 -31.09
N SER A 308 -11.20 10.96 -32.02
CA SER A 308 -11.86 12.04 -32.76
C SER A 308 -12.84 11.52 -33.82
N LEU A 309 -12.51 10.38 -34.45
CA LEU A 309 -13.36 9.74 -35.47
C LEU A 309 -14.58 9.07 -34.84
N ARG A 310 -14.42 8.42 -33.68
CA ARG A 310 -15.54 7.85 -32.91
C ARG A 310 -16.53 8.92 -32.46
N ARG A 311 -16.04 10.07 -31.97
CA ARG A 311 -16.90 11.21 -31.59
C ARG A 311 -17.59 11.87 -32.79
N ARG A 312 -16.93 11.97 -33.95
CA ARG A 312 -17.54 12.48 -35.20
C ARG A 312 -18.61 11.54 -35.75
N LEU A 313 -18.37 10.23 -35.71
CA LEU A 313 -19.34 9.21 -36.14
C LEU A 313 -20.54 9.12 -35.17
N LEU A 314 -20.34 9.31 -33.86
CA LEU A 314 -21.44 9.42 -32.91
C LEU A 314 -22.28 10.68 -33.14
N LYS A 315 -21.65 11.84 -33.38
CA LYS A 315 -22.36 13.09 -33.70
C LYS A 315 -23.16 12.98 -35.01
N ALA A 316 -22.64 12.31 -36.03
CA ALA A 316 -23.36 12.06 -37.28
C ALA A 316 -24.56 11.08 -37.12
N ARG A 317 -24.43 10.07 -36.25
CA ARG A 317 -25.55 9.16 -35.89
C ARG A 317 -26.64 9.83 -35.05
N VAL A 318 -26.27 10.78 -34.19
CA VAL A 318 -27.25 11.58 -33.42
C VAL A 318 -27.94 12.59 -34.32
N ALA A 319 -27.22 13.29 -35.19
CA ALA A 319 -27.79 14.24 -36.14
C ALA A 319 -28.75 13.57 -37.14
N SER A 320 -28.44 12.36 -37.62
CA SER A 320 -29.33 11.61 -38.52
C SER A 320 -30.55 10.98 -37.84
N ARG A 321 -30.55 10.86 -36.50
CA ARG A 321 -31.75 10.49 -35.71
C ARG A 321 -32.67 11.67 -35.49
N VAL A 322 -32.11 12.85 -35.20
CA VAL A 322 -32.87 14.09 -35.03
C VAL A 322 -33.49 14.56 -36.36
N ALA A 323 -32.78 14.43 -37.48
CA ALA A 323 -33.33 14.75 -38.80
C ALA A 323 -34.49 13.81 -39.22
N ARG A 324 -34.49 12.54 -38.75
CA ARG A 324 -35.59 11.60 -39.03
C ARG A 324 -36.81 11.77 -38.13
N SER A 325 -36.69 12.45 -37.00
CA SER A 325 -37.83 12.75 -36.11
C SER A 325 -38.54 14.07 -36.44
N GLN A 326 -38.00 14.89 -37.35
CA GLN A 326 -38.64 16.13 -37.81
C GLN A 326 -39.26 16.02 -39.22
N LEU A 327 -39.18 14.83 -39.83
CA LEU A 327 -39.81 14.48 -41.11
C LEU A 327 -40.93 13.42 -40.94
N ARG A 328 -41.49 13.33 -39.73
CA ARG A 328 -42.71 12.58 -39.41
C ARG A 328 -43.66 13.47 -38.64
#